data_AF-A0AAW0WWR2-F1
#
_entry.id   AF-A0AAW0WWR2-F1
#
_cell.length_a   1.000
_cell.length_b   1.000
_cell.length_c   1.000
_cell.angle_alpha   90.00
_cell.angle_beta   90.00
_cell.angle_gamma   90.00
#
_symmetry.space_group_name_H-M   'P 1'
#
loop_
_entity.id
_entity.type
_entity.pdbx_description
1 polymer ?
#
loop_
_entity_poly.entity_id
_entity_poly.type
_entity_poly.pdbx_seq_one_letter_code
_entity_poly.pdbx_strand_id
1 'polypeptide(L)'
;MSETMSMTPPLTPPLDQMGKGEGEGDLQMDSDSLDYMDFFMNEFEPSPVKKEKVSSPVTNEGPLIFSCLGEVRWTDNFSNLSCIGRQALASILQYRNPCPTALHSPEVIFHLPCTADNLHFNLVHFFMAVRQGVIELEKGAKSSLCTNQSCHDVQYPKIREDIGTFYNCLVSHVHSLGSEGNEEFLKCVVAEVLDTLLHLGPLHELQQHVTSASSSQGNKCPSAAYHLLHLHLDVRWWSLALIHLIESTLGSLPHCDSRSMDSPFLLVSEPQGAQGASVSEMNEQSPLEQCISLILWDLITIMFREGLKKGVSEMHQVAGFSCTCSQELGLMTLHLLDHRHIRLAKQVSGKKLSTNYFSCLKSIANLVLQLHDHLPVALHHHLPQYYP
;
A
#
# COMPACT_ATOMS: atom_id res chain seq x y z
N MET A 1 -2.52 -57.20 28.30
CA MET A 1 -1.20 -57.88 28.30
C MET A 1 -0.53 -57.38 27.02
N SER A 2 0.09 -56.19 27.01
CA SER A 2 1.43 -55.86 27.55
C SER A 2 2.47 -56.75 26.87
N GLU A 3 3.47 -56.28 26.12
CA GLU A 3 4.39 -55.18 26.41
C GLU A 3 5.00 -54.55 25.13
N THR A 4 5.20 -53.25 25.19
CA THR A 4 6.15 -52.46 24.40
C THR A 4 7.57 -52.62 24.97
N MET A 5 8.60 -52.72 24.12
CA MET A 5 9.98 -52.41 24.52
C MET A 5 10.67 -51.47 23.52
N SER A 6 11.02 -50.30 24.05
CA SER A 6 11.97 -49.31 23.59
C SER A 6 13.41 -49.84 23.68
N MET A 7 14.33 -49.39 22.82
CA MET A 7 15.70 -48.98 23.18
C MET A 7 16.49 -48.49 21.95
N THR A 8 16.92 -47.24 21.96
CA THR A 8 18.13 -46.68 21.31
C THR A 8 19.22 -46.48 22.38
N PRO A 9 20.48 -46.08 22.07
CA PRO A 9 21.41 -46.34 20.94
C PRO A 9 22.78 -46.86 21.49
N PRO A 10 23.89 -46.85 20.71
CA PRO A 10 24.98 -45.91 21.09
C PRO A 10 25.84 -45.34 19.93
N LEU A 11 26.67 -44.35 20.33
CA LEU A 11 27.55 -43.41 19.63
C LEU A 11 28.98 -43.92 19.31
N THR A 12 29.57 -43.40 18.20
CA THR A 12 31.01 -43.16 17.82
C THR A 12 32.06 -44.29 17.84
N PRO A 13 33.08 -44.24 16.95
CA PRO A 13 34.44 -43.73 17.30
C PRO A 13 35.22 -43.10 16.10
N PRO A 14 36.55 -42.84 16.14
CA PRO A 14 37.33 -41.95 17.03
C PRO A 14 38.24 -40.93 16.26
N LEU A 15 38.87 -40.03 17.01
CA LEU A 15 40.00 -39.15 16.65
C LEU A 15 41.35 -39.84 16.95
N ASP A 16 42.34 -39.71 16.06
CA ASP A 16 43.80 -39.58 16.31
C ASP A 16 44.53 -39.56 14.95
N GLN A 17 45.16 -38.45 14.53
CA GLN A 17 46.48 -37.87 14.88
C GLN A 17 47.69 -38.37 14.07
N MET A 18 48.49 -37.38 13.66
CA MET A 18 49.89 -37.36 13.22
C MET A 18 50.26 -37.62 11.74
N GLY A 19 50.79 -36.55 11.12
CA GLY A 19 51.65 -36.62 9.93
C GLY A 19 52.04 -35.23 9.43
N LYS A 20 53.18 -34.71 9.94
CA LYS A 20 53.78 -33.40 9.61
C LYS A 20 54.19 -33.30 8.13
N GLY A 21 54.10 -32.09 7.58
CA GLY A 21 54.77 -31.68 6.35
C GLY A 21 54.75 -30.16 6.21
N GLU A 22 55.81 -29.51 6.68
CA GLU A 22 56.09 -28.10 6.45
C GLU A 22 56.40 -27.89 4.96
N GLY A 23 55.78 -26.87 4.37
CA GLY A 23 56.06 -26.40 3.01
C GLY A 23 55.60 -24.95 2.91
N GLU A 24 56.55 -24.04 3.02
CA GLU A 24 56.39 -22.62 2.70
C GLU A 24 55.95 -22.49 1.24
N GLY A 25 54.84 -21.78 1.02
CA GLY A 25 54.31 -21.44 -0.29
C GLY A 25 53.45 -20.21 -0.16
N ASP A 26 53.95 -19.10 -0.69
CA ASP A 26 53.25 -17.82 -0.78
C ASP A 26 51.85 -17.99 -1.39
N LEU A 27 50.81 -17.73 -0.61
CA LEU A 27 49.47 -17.50 -1.15
C LEU A 27 49.36 -16.03 -1.51
N GLN A 28 49.81 -15.74 -2.71
CA GLN A 28 49.44 -14.57 -3.49
C GLN A 28 47.90 -14.56 -3.60
N MET A 29 47.25 -13.53 -3.04
CA MET A 29 45.82 -13.33 -3.26
C MET A 29 45.58 -13.07 -4.75
N ASP A 30 44.81 -13.95 -5.38
CA ASP A 30 44.32 -13.77 -6.74
C ASP A 30 43.52 -12.47 -6.84
N SER A 31 43.90 -11.65 -7.82
CA SER A 31 43.34 -10.33 -8.11
C SER A 31 42.02 -10.38 -8.90
N ASP A 32 41.32 -11.50 -8.90
CA ASP A 32 40.14 -11.75 -9.75
C ASP A 32 38.84 -11.08 -9.23
N SER A 33 38.93 -10.25 -8.19
CA SER A 33 37.77 -9.51 -7.66
C SER A 33 37.62 -8.08 -8.22
N LEU A 34 38.56 -7.60 -9.05
CA LEU A 34 38.48 -6.24 -9.62
C LEU A 34 37.99 -6.19 -11.07
N ASP A 35 38.08 -7.29 -11.83
CA ASP A 35 37.56 -7.34 -13.21
C ASP A 35 36.04 -7.59 -13.28
N TYR A 36 35.40 -7.99 -12.18
CA TYR A 36 33.94 -8.21 -12.14
C TYR A 36 33.14 -6.88 -12.06
N MET A 37 33.79 -5.78 -11.65
CA MET A 37 33.14 -4.47 -11.55
C MET A 37 33.28 -3.64 -12.84
N ASP A 38 34.28 -3.94 -13.68
CA ASP A 38 34.47 -3.25 -14.97
C ASP A 38 33.53 -3.76 -16.09
N PHE A 39 32.92 -4.94 -15.91
CA PHE A 39 31.89 -5.45 -16.82
C PHE A 39 30.56 -4.68 -16.71
N PHE A 40 30.23 -4.12 -15.54
CA PHE A 40 28.97 -3.38 -15.34
C PHE A 40 29.01 -1.91 -15.77
N MET A 41 30.19 -1.35 -16.04
CA MET A 41 30.35 0.09 -16.28
C MET A 41 30.57 0.47 -17.75
N ASN A 42 30.78 -0.50 -18.67
CA ASN A 42 31.20 -0.20 -20.06
C ASN A 42 30.28 -0.69 -21.20
N GLU A 43 29.10 -1.27 -20.94
CA GLU A 43 28.14 -1.65 -22.01
C GLU A 43 26.84 -0.84 -22.01
N PHE A 44 26.93 0.49 -22.03
CA PHE A 44 25.79 1.34 -22.43
C PHE A 44 26.24 2.49 -23.33
N GLU A 45 26.69 2.16 -24.54
CA GLU A 45 26.54 3.09 -25.66
C GLU A 45 25.07 3.08 -26.10
N PRO A 46 24.37 4.23 -26.14
CA PRO A 46 22.97 4.27 -26.53
C PRO A 46 22.83 4.04 -28.03
N SER A 47 22.30 2.87 -28.40
CA SER A 47 21.78 2.65 -29.76
C SER A 47 20.60 3.58 -30.03
N PRO A 48 20.45 4.13 -31.26
CA PRO A 48 19.46 5.17 -31.53
C PRO A 48 18.03 4.65 -31.36
N VAL A 49 17.30 5.31 -30.47
CA VAL A 49 15.90 5.06 -30.10
C VAL A 49 15.02 4.93 -31.36
N LYS A 50 14.51 3.72 -31.62
CA LYS A 50 13.35 3.54 -32.48
C LYS A 50 12.14 4.10 -31.73
N LYS A 51 11.51 5.13 -32.30
CA LYS A 51 10.25 5.70 -31.81
C LYS A 51 9.19 4.59 -31.74
N GLU A 52 8.95 4.07 -30.55
CA GLU A 52 7.79 3.23 -30.29
C GLU A 52 6.52 4.08 -30.39
N LYS A 53 5.56 3.56 -31.16
CA LYS A 53 4.24 4.16 -31.31
C LYS A 53 3.57 4.17 -29.94
N VAL A 54 3.35 5.38 -29.42
CA VAL A 54 2.41 5.65 -28.32
C VAL A 54 1.07 5.00 -28.69
N SER A 55 0.74 3.89 -28.02
CA SER A 55 -0.60 3.31 -28.07
C SER A 55 -1.56 4.33 -27.44
N SER A 56 -2.64 4.62 -28.15
CA SER A 56 -3.70 5.53 -27.72
C SER A 56 -4.21 5.15 -26.31
N PRO A 57 -4.50 6.13 -25.43
CA PRO A 57 -5.01 5.85 -24.10
C PRO A 57 -6.39 5.19 -24.23
N VAL A 58 -6.53 4.01 -23.63
CA VAL A 58 -7.83 3.36 -23.45
C VAL A 58 -8.67 4.31 -22.60
N THR A 59 -9.70 4.90 -23.20
CA THR A 59 -10.70 5.73 -22.52
C THR A 59 -11.56 4.81 -21.65
N ASN A 60 -11.11 4.53 -20.43
CA ASN A 60 -11.89 3.78 -19.45
C ASN A 60 -12.90 4.73 -18.79
N GLU A 61 -14.19 4.51 -19.08
CA GLU A 61 -15.35 5.37 -18.78
C GLU A 61 -15.81 5.36 -17.31
N GLY A 62 -14.92 5.14 -16.33
CA GLY A 62 -15.35 5.06 -14.93
C GLY A 62 -14.30 5.54 -13.92
N PRO A 63 -14.70 5.68 -12.65
CA PRO A 63 -13.82 6.10 -11.58
C PRO A 63 -12.61 5.17 -11.49
N LEU A 64 -11.47 5.75 -11.16
CA LEU A 64 -10.25 5.01 -10.85
C LEU A 64 -10.40 4.36 -9.47
N ILE A 65 -10.72 3.07 -9.45
CA ILE A 65 -10.88 2.23 -8.27
C ILE A 65 -10.17 0.90 -8.51
N PHE A 66 -9.78 0.21 -7.44
CA PHE A 66 -9.15 -1.09 -7.50
C PHE A 66 -10.06 -2.13 -8.17
N SER A 67 -9.50 -3.03 -8.98
CA SER A 67 -10.28 -4.15 -9.53
C SER A 67 -9.41 -5.38 -9.67
N CYS A 68 -9.76 -6.45 -8.95
CA CYS A 68 -9.02 -7.71 -9.03
C CYS A 68 -9.67 -8.67 -10.03
N LEU A 69 -8.83 -9.56 -10.56
CA LEU A 69 -9.26 -10.70 -11.39
C LEU A 69 -9.27 -12.02 -10.60
N GLY A 70 -9.14 -11.95 -9.27
CA GLY A 70 -9.13 -13.11 -8.38
C GLY A 70 -7.77 -13.35 -7.72
N GLU A 71 -7.37 -14.62 -7.68
CA GLU A 71 -6.18 -15.10 -6.98
C GLU A 71 -4.89 -14.44 -7.48
N VAL A 72 -3.92 -14.33 -6.56
CA VAL A 72 -2.69 -13.57 -6.77
C VAL A 72 -1.48 -14.48 -6.79
N ARG A 73 -0.72 -14.42 -7.87
CA ARG A 73 0.66 -14.92 -7.91
C ARG A 73 1.61 -13.73 -7.94
N TRP A 74 2.80 -13.91 -7.38
CA TRP A 74 3.84 -12.89 -7.42
C TRP A 74 4.21 -12.45 -8.84
N THR A 75 4.05 -13.36 -9.80
CA THR A 75 4.37 -13.15 -11.22
C THR A 75 3.28 -12.45 -12.01
N ASP A 76 2.11 -12.20 -11.42
CA ASP A 76 0.98 -11.67 -12.16
C ASP A 76 1.22 -10.19 -12.48
N ASN A 77 1.05 -9.84 -13.74
CA ASN A 77 1.09 -8.45 -14.18
C ASN A 77 -0.22 -7.75 -13.78
N PHE A 78 -0.10 -6.48 -13.36
CA PHE A 78 -1.28 -5.66 -13.13
C PHE A 78 -2.01 -5.36 -14.44
N SER A 79 -3.34 -5.43 -14.39
CA SER A 79 -4.20 -5.08 -15.52
C SER A 79 -4.02 -3.62 -15.93
N ASN A 80 -4.21 -3.29 -17.21
CA ASN A 80 -4.29 -1.89 -17.67
C ASN A 80 -5.46 -1.11 -17.03
N LEU A 81 -6.42 -1.82 -16.41
CA LEU A 81 -7.54 -1.23 -15.68
C LEU A 81 -7.23 -0.96 -14.20
N SER A 82 -6.12 -1.49 -13.69
CA SER A 82 -5.66 -1.29 -12.31
C SER A 82 -5.20 0.15 -12.06
N CYS A 83 -5.03 0.55 -10.81
CA CYS A 83 -4.52 1.86 -10.42
C CYS A 83 -3.09 2.09 -10.94
N ILE A 84 -2.21 1.08 -10.84
CA ILE A 84 -0.85 1.10 -11.40
C ILE A 84 -0.91 1.16 -12.92
N GLY A 85 -1.73 0.31 -13.56
CA GLY A 85 -1.88 0.27 -15.02
C GLY A 85 -2.41 1.58 -15.60
N ARG A 86 -3.28 2.29 -14.86
CA ARG A 86 -3.77 3.64 -15.20
C ARG A 86 -2.86 4.76 -14.72
N GLN A 87 -1.64 4.45 -14.27
CA GLN A 87 -0.59 5.41 -13.89
C GLN A 87 -0.98 6.34 -12.73
N ALA A 88 -1.87 5.88 -11.83
CA ALA A 88 -2.32 6.67 -10.69
C ALA A 88 -1.15 7.07 -9.79
N LEU A 89 -0.32 6.08 -9.40
CA LEU A 89 0.88 6.30 -8.60
C LEU A 89 1.86 7.24 -9.32
N ALA A 90 2.18 6.96 -10.59
CA ALA A 90 3.12 7.78 -11.35
C ALA A 90 2.67 9.24 -11.43
N SER A 91 1.37 9.48 -11.61
CA SER A 91 0.80 10.83 -11.63
C SER A 91 0.97 11.53 -10.29
N ILE A 92 0.65 10.85 -9.18
CA ILE A 92 0.84 11.38 -7.82
C ILE A 92 2.30 11.74 -7.54
N LEU A 93 3.24 10.83 -7.82
CA LEU A 93 4.67 11.07 -7.57
C LEU A 93 5.24 12.22 -8.42
N GLN A 94 4.67 12.44 -9.61
CA GLN A 94 5.03 13.52 -10.52
C GLN A 94 4.23 14.82 -10.27
N TYR A 95 3.41 14.89 -9.22
CA TYR A 95 2.53 16.03 -8.93
C TYR A 95 1.59 16.39 -10.09
N ARG A 96 1.18 15.40 -10.88
CA ARG A 96 0.19 15.52 -11.94
C ARG A 96 -1.17 15.11 -11.42
N ASN A 97 -2.22 15.61 -12.05
CA ASN A 97 -3.58 15.21 -11.74
C ASN A 97 -3.76 13.72 -12.07
N PRO A 98 -4.01 12.84 -11.08
CA PRO A 98 -4.21 11.41 -11.34
C PRO A 98 -5.56 11.11 -11.99
N CYS A 99 -6.52 12.04 -11.90
CA CYS A 99 -7.90 11.90 -12.36
C CYS A 99 -8.33 13.15 -13.17
N PRO A 100 -7.68 13.42 -14.33
CA PRO A 100 -7.85 14.67 -15.06
C PRO A 100 -9.24 14.86 -15.66
N THR A 101 -10.02 13.79 -15.83
CA THR A 101 -11.37 13.84 -16.41
C THR A 101 -12.48 13.91 -15.35
N ALA A 102 -12.17 13.73 -14.07
CA ALA A 102 -13.17 13.55 -13.02
C ALA A 102 -14.11 14.75 -12.86
N LEU A 103 -13.60 15.97 -13.02
CA LEU A 103 -14.40 17.20 -12.89
C LEU A 103 -14.98 17.72 -14.21
N HIS A 104 -14.64 17.11 -15.37
CA HIS A 104 -15.13 17.57 -16.68
C HIS A 104 -16.58 17.17 -16.96
N SER A 105 -17.02 16.04 -16.42
CA SER A 105 -18.37 15.49 -16.55
C SER A 105 -18.90 15.13 -15.17
N PRO A 106 -19.33 16.13 -14.36
CA PRO A 106 -19.68 15.90 -12.97
C PRO A 106 -20.87 14.96 -12.84
N GLU A 107 -20.64 13.78 -12.28
CA GLU A 107 -21.67 12.82 -11.97
C GLU A 107 -22.45 13.23 -10.72
N VAL A 108 -23.73 12.84 -10.65
CA VAL A 108 -24.56 13.04 -9.45
C VAL A 108 -24.37 11.85 -8.53
N ILE A 109 -23.74 12.09 -7.38
CA ILE A 109 -23.49 11.10 -6.32
C ILE A 109 -24.01 11.65 -5.00
N PHE A 110 -24.55 10.80 -4.13
CA PHE A 110 -25.11 11.22 -2.83
C PHE A 110 -26.10 12.41 -2.94
N HIS A 111 -26.89 12.40 -4.03
CA HIS A 111 -27.88 13.43 -4.37
C HIS A 111 -27.32 14.81 -4.73
N LEU A 112 -26.01 14.94 -4.97
CA LEU A 112 -25.38 16.19 -5.39
C LEU A 112 -24.46 15.97 -6.60
N PRO A 113 -24.40 16.92 -7.57
CA PRO A 113 -23.42 16.84 -8.63
C PRO A 113 -22.01 17.06 -8.07
N CYS A 114 -21.07 16.20 -8.45
CA CYS A 114 -19.70 16.21 -7.96
C CYS A 114 -18.84 17.28 -8.67
N THR A 115 -19.21 18.54 -8.46
CA THR A 115 -18.53 19.73 -8.97
C THR A 115 -17.56 20.31 -7.92
N ALA A 116 -16.58 21.10 -8.35
CA ALA A 116 -15.66 21.80 -7.44
C ALA A 116 -16.39 22.59 -6.33
N ASP A 117 -17.42 23.38 -6.67
CA ASP A 117 -18.18 24.16 -5.68
C ASP A 117 -18.85 23.26 -4.64
N ASN A 118 -19.53 22.20 -5.07
CA ASN A 118 -20.16 21.26 -4.13
C ASN A 118 -19.13 20.52 -3.26
N LEU A 119 -17.98 20.13 -3.81
CA LEU A 119 -16.90 19.55 -3.01
C LEU A 119 -16.41 20.54 -1.95
N HIS A 120 -16.32 21.82 -2.30
CA HIS A 120 -15.88 22.88 -1.38
C HIS A 120 -16.89 23.15 -0.27
N PHE A 121 -18.17 23.36 -0.62
CA PHE A 121 -19.20 23.79 0.33
C PHE A 121 -19.91 22.64 1.06
N ASN A 122 -19.90 21.43 0.50
CA ASN A 122 -20.62 20.28 1.05
C ASN A 122 -19.68 19.12 1.41
N LEU A 123 -18.39 19.40 1.65
CA LEU A 123 -17.36 18.38 1.95
C LEU A 123 -17.82 17.38 3.03
N VAL A 124 -18.33 17.91 4.14
CA VAL A 124 -18.83 17.11 5.28
C VAL A 124 -19.95 16.16 4.86
N HIS A 125 -20.88 16.61 4.01
CA HIS A 125 -21.97 15.78 3.49
C HIS A 125 -21.44 14.60 2.68
N PHE A 126 -20.46 14.83 1.79
CA PHE A 126 -19.84 13.75 1.02
C PHE A 126 -19.17 12.71 1.94
N PHE A 127 -18.39 13.15 2.92
CA PHE A 127 -17.72 12.22 3.85
C PHE A 127 -18.71 11.49 4.78
N MET A 128 -19.79 12.14 5.23
CA MET A 128 -20.89 11.46 5.92
C MET A 128 -21.53 10.38 5.03
N ALA A 129 -21.74 10.65 3.74
CA ALA A 129 -22.26 9.67 2.80
C ALA A 129 -21.29 8.51 2.54
N VAL A 130 -19.98 8.77 2.51
CA VAL A 130 -18.95 7.72 2.48
C VAL A 130 -19.08 6.78 3.68
N ARG A 131 -19.11 7.34 4.90
CA ARG A 131 -19.26 6.57 6.15
C ARG A 131 -20.58 5.77 6.15
N GLN A 132 -21.68 6.37 5.67
CA GLN A 132 -22.95 5.65 5.53
C GLN A 132 -22.85 4.49 4.52
N GLY A 133 -22.18 4.69 3.38
CA GLY A 133 -21.97 3.64 2.39
C GLY A 133 -21.16 2.46 2.93
N VAL A 134 -20.15 2.73 3.76
CA VAL A 134 -19.40 1.70 4.50
C VAL A 134 -20.34 0.89 5.41
N ILE A 135 -21.16 1.57 6.22
CA ILE A 135 -22.12 0.92 7.13
C ILE A 135 -23.08 0.01 6.36
N GLU A 136 -23.58 0.44 5.20
CA GLU A 136 -24.46 -0.39 4.36
C GLU A 136 -23.74 -1.62 3.78
N LEU A 137 -22.50 -1.46 3.34
CA LEU A 137 -21.66 -2.59 2.88
C LEU A 137 -21.34 -3.57 4.01
N GLU A 138 -21.07 -3.09 5.22
CA GLU A 138 -20.88 -3.94 6.41
C GLU A 138 -22.12 -4.74 6.75
N LYS A 139 -23.30 -4.10 6.75
CA LYS A 139 -24.59 -4.79 6.97
C LYS A 139 -24.78 -5.87 5.91
N GLY A 140 -24.55 -5.56 4.64
CA GLY A 140 -24.63 -6.52 3.54
C GLY A 140 -23.66 -7.70 3.70
N ALA A 141 -22.42 -7.42 4.11
CA ALA A 141 -21.39 -8.45 4.32
C ALA A 141 -21.70 -9.35 5.53
N LYS A 142 -22.34 -8.82 6.58
CA LYS A 142 -22.83 -9.58 7.74
C LYS A 142 -24.07 -10.42 7.38
N SER A 143 -25.04 -9.83 6.70
CA SER A 143 -26.28 -10.53 6.28
C SER A 143 -26.02 -11.64 5.28
N SER A 144 -24.95 -11.56 4.47
CA SER A 144 -24.56 -12.62 3.53
C SER A 144 -24.19 -13.94 4.24
N LEU A 145 -23.88 -13.91 5.54
CA LEU A 145 -23.65 -15.10 6.37
C LEU A 145 -24.95 -15.67 6.98
N CYS A 146 -26.04 -14.90 6.95
CA CYS A 146 -27.34 -15.26 7.50
C CYS A 146 -28.30 -15.59 6.35
N THR A 147 -28.59 -16.87 6.11
CA THR A 147 -29.41 -17.40 4.99
C THR A 147 -30.87 -16.91 4.91
N ASN A 148 -31.30 -15.98 5.76
CA ASN A 148 -32.72 -15.64 5.95
C ASN A 148 -33.10 -14.21 5.52
N GLN A 149 -32.22 -13.45 4.87
CA GLN A 149 -32.55 -12.10 4.37
C GLN A 149 -32.36 -12.02 2.85
N SER A 150 -33.47 -11.82 2.14
CA SER A 150 -33.49 -11.50 0.71
C SER A 150 -32.93 -10.09 0.49
N CYS A 151 -31.61 -9.94 0.51
CA CYS A 151 -30.92 -8.67 0.28
C CYS A 151 -30.71 -8.40 -1.22
N HIS A 152 -31.77 -8.52 -2.02
CA HIS A 152 -31.67 -8.41 -3.49
C HIS A 152 -31.76 -6.97 -4.02
N ASP A 153 -32.09 -5.98 -3.18
CA ASP A 153 -32.32 -4.60 -3.62
C ASP A 153 -31.11 -3.66 -3.49
N VAL A 154 -30.08 -4.03 -2.71
CA VAL A 154 -28.93 -3.14 -2.47
C VAL A 154 -27.89 -3.26 -3.59
N GLN A 155 -27.66 -2.17 -4.32
CA GLN A 155 -26.63 -2.10 -5.35
C GLN A 155 -25.24 -1.79 -4.74
N TYR A 156 -24.62 -2.79 -4.10
CA TYR A 156 -23.27 -2.66 -3.55
C TYR A 156 -22.21 -2.12 -4.53
N PRO A 157 -22.19 -2.55 -5.82
CA PRO A 157 -21.27 -1.96 -6.79
C PRO A 157 -21.46 -0.45 -6.94
N LYS A 158 -22.71 0.03 -6.89
CA LYS A 158 -23.03 1.44 -7.05
C LYS A 158 -22.56 2.27 -5.85
N ILE A 159 -22.74 1.77 -4.63
CA ILE A 159 -22.23 2.44 -3.42
C ILE A 159 -20.71 2.67 -3.55
N ARG A 160 -19.97 1.63 -3.93
CA ARG A 160 -18.52 1.72 -4.10
C ARG A 160 -18.13 2.66 -5.24
N GLU A 161 -18.82 2.58 -6.38
CA GLU A 161 -18.60 3.46 -7.53
C GLU A 161 -18.82 4.94 -7.17
N ASP A 162 -19.89 5.27 -6.45
CA ASP A 162 -20.20 6.64 -6.02
C ASP A 162 -19.11 7.17 -5.08
N ILE A 163 -18.66 6.37 -4.12
CA ILE A 163 -17.55 6.76 -3.23
C ILE A 163 -16.25 6.93 -4.02
N GLY A 164 -15.93 6.00 -4.92
CA GLY A 164 -14.76 6.11 -5.80
C GLY A 164 -14.79 7.38 -6.66
N THR A 165 -15.96 7.73 -7.18
CA THR A 165 -16.17 8.96 -7.95
C THR A 165 -15.94 10.20 -7.08
N PHE A 166 -16.47 10.24 -5.86
CA PHE A 166 -16.21 11.31 -4.91
C PHE A 166 -14.70 11.52 -4.68
N TYR A 167 -13.96 10.47 -4.33
CA TYR A 167 -12.52 10.59 -4.06
C TYR A 167 -11.75 11.04 -5.31
N ASN A 168 -12.08 10.52 -6.48
CA ASN A 168 -11.43 10.93 -7.73
C ASN A 168 -11.65 12.41 -8.05
N CYS A 169 -12.88 12.90 -7.87
CA CYS A 169 -13.21 14.31 -8.03
C CYS A 169 -12.52 15.17 -6.97
N LEU A 170 -12.49 14.74 -5.70
CA LEU A 170 -11.85 15.46 -4.61
C LEU A 170 -10.34 15.58 -4.82
N VAL A 171 -9.67 14.51 -5.22
CA VAL A 171 -8.23 14.52 -5.52
C VAL A 171 -7.92 15.44 -6.71
N SER A 172 -8.74 15.37 -7.76
CA SER A 172 -8.64 16.25 -8.92
C SER A 172 -8.83 17.72 -8.54
N HIS A 173 -9.79 18.00 -7.64
CA HIS A 173 -10.03 19.34 -7.11
C HIS A 173 -8.86 19.83 -6.27
N VAL A 174 -8.41 19.05 -5.27
CA VAL A 174 -7.27 19.39 -4.41
C VAL A 174 -6.00 19.63 -5.24
N HIS A 175 -5.74 18.81 -6.26
CA HIS A 175 -4.61 19.02 -7.18
C HIS A 175 -4.68 20.37 -7.91
N SER A 176 -5.88 20.84 -8.24
CA SER A 176 -6.08 22.14 -8.91
C SER A 176 -5.94 23.34 -8.00
N LEU A 177 -5.93 23.15 -6.67
CA LEU A 177 -5.83 24.23 -5.68
C LEU A 177 -4.37 24.59 -5.41
N GLY A 178 -4.09 25.89 -5.37
CA GLY A 178 -2.84 26.44 -4.82
C GLY A 178 -2.93 26.67 -3.32
N SER A 179 -1.81 27.03 -2.70
CA SER A 179 -1.73 27.33 -1.25
C SER A 179 -2.46 28.62 -0.85
N GLU A 180 -2.53 29.61 -1.74
CA GLU A 180 -3.16 30.90 -1.43
C GLU A 180 -4.68 30.78 -1.29
N GLY A 181 -5.20 31.11 -0.11
CA GLY A 181 -6.65 31.21 0.17
C GLY A 181 -7.40 29.90 0.40
N ASN A 182 -6.76 28.73 0.18
CA ASN A 182 -7.39 27.41 0.31
C ASN A 182 -6.97 26.63 1.57
N GLU A 183 -6.09 27.18 2.40
CA GLU A 183 -5.50 26.48 3.54
C GLU A 183 -6.54 25.85 4.47
N GLU A 184 -7.61 26.58 4.82
CA GLU A 184 -8.66 26.09 5.72
C GLU A 184 -9.44 24.92 5.10
N PHE A 185 -9.77 25.01 3.81
CA PHE A 185 -10.42 23.92 3.09
C PHE A 185 -9.52 22.67 3.04
N LEU A 186 -8.24 22.83 2.70
CA LEU A 186 -7.29 21.73 2.62
C LEU A 186 -7.08 21.07 4.00
N LYS A 187 -7.03 21.84 5.09
CA LYS A 187 -7.01 21.30 6.46
C LYS A 187 -8.29 20.54 6.79
N CYS A 188 -9.45 21.05 6.38
CA CYS A 188 -10.73 20.37 6.55
C CYS A 188 -10.77 19.03 5.80
N VAL A 189 -10.23 18.97 4.57
CA VAL A 189 -10.07 17.71 3.83
C VAL A 189 -9.22 16.71 4.60
N VAL A 190 -8.08 17.12 5.15
CA VAL A 190 -7.23 16.23 5.97
C VAL A 190 -7.99 15.72 7.19
N ALA A 191 -8.68 16.61 7.91
CA ALA A 191 -9.46 16.23 9.09
C ALA A 191 -10.54 15.18 8.76
N GLU A 192 -11.34 15.39 7.71
CA GLU A 192 -12.37 14.44 7.29
C GLU A 192 -11.79 13.12 6.76
N VAL A 193 -10.64 13.16 6.09
CA VAL A 193 -9.91 11.96 5.67
C VAL A 193 -9.50 11.14 6.90
N LEU A 194 -8.90 11.76 7.91
CA LEU A 194 -8.46 11.08 9.11
C LEU A 194 -9.63 10.53 9.92
N ASP A 195 -10.71 11.30 10.08
CA ASP A 195 -11.93 10.85 10.74
C ASP A 195 -12.56 9.65 10.02
N THR A 196 -12.56 9.68 8.68
CA THR A 196 -13.05 8.55 7.87
C THR A 196 -12.16 7.32 8.03
N LEU A 197 -10.83 7.46 8.02
CA LEU A 197 -9.92 6.34 8.27
C LEU A 197 -10.11 5.74 9.67
N LEU A 198 -10.36 6.59 10.67
CA LEU A 198 -10.68 6.15 12.02
C LEU A 198 -12.00 5.38 12.07
N HIS A 199 -13.04 5.89 11.39
CA HIS A 199 -14.33 5.20 11.26
C HIS A 199 -14.20 3.83 10.59
N LEU A 200 -13.35 3.70 9.57
CA LEU A 200 -13.09 2.42 8.91
C LEU A 200 -12.40 1.39 9.82
N GLY A 201 -11.60 1.85 10.78
CA GLY A 201 -10.77 1.00 11.62
C GLY A 201 -9.67 0.24 10.86
N PRO A 202 -8.87 -0.58 11.56
CA PRO A 202 -7.78 -1.36 10.96
C PRO A 202 -8.29 -2.41 9.96
N LEU A 203 -7.61 -2.55 8.82
CA LEU A 203 -8.01 -3.48 7.76
C LEU A 203 -7.91 -4.94 8.22
N HIS A 204 -6.90 -5.24 9.04
CA HIS A 204 -6.66 -6.59 9.54
C HIS A 204 -7.71 -7.05 10.56
N GLU A 205 -8.47 -6.13 11.17
CA GLU A 205 -9.55 -6.43 12.10
C GLU A 205 -10.88 -6.76 11.40
N LEU A 206 -10.98 -6.52 10.08
CA LEU A 206 -12.14 -6.97 9.31
C LEU A 206 -12.32 -8.48 9.42
N GLN A 207 -13.59 -8.91 9.38
CA GLN A 207 -13.96 -10.32 9.42
C GLN A 207 -13.26 -11.09 8.30
N GLN A 208 -12.85 -12.32 8.60
CA GLN A 208 -12.00 -13.08 7.69
C GLN A 208 -12.63 -13.26 6.30
N HIS A 209 -13.93 -13.51 6.22
CA HIS A 209 -14.62 -13.66 4.93
C HIS A 209 -14.63 -12.37 4.11
N VAL A 210 -14.50 -11.19 4.75
CA VAL A 210 -14.30 -9.91 4.07
C VAL A 210 -12.86 -9.79 3.58
N THR A 211 -11.86 -10.04 4.44
CA THR A 211 -10.45 -9.93 4.02
C THR A 211 -10.04 -10.95 2.96
N SER A 212 -10.75 -12.07 2.86
CA SER A 212 -10.57 -13.09 1.83
C SER A 212 -11.49 -12.90 0.62
N ALA A 213 -12.29 -11.82 0.56
CA ALA A 213 -13.27 -11.62 -0.50
C ALA A 213 -12.61 -11.18 -1.82
N SER A 214 -12.38 -12.15 -2.71
CA SER A 214 -11.96 -11.91 -4.08
C SER A 214 -12.96 -12.51 -5.08
N SER A 215 -12.95 -12.01 -6.31
CA SER A 215 -13.84 -12.51 -7.36
C SER A 215 -13.20 -12.36 -8.73
N SER A 216 -13.27 -13.41 -9.54
CA SER A 216 -12.90 -13.36 -10.96
C SER A 216 -13.84 -12.47 -11.80
N GLN A 217 -15.03 -12.15 -11.28
CA GLN A 217 -15.95 -11.19 -11.90
C GLN A 217 -15.53 -9.73 -11.66
N GLY A 218 -14.54 -9.49 -10.81
CA GLY A 218 -14.06 -8.14 -10.47
C GLY A 218 -15.19 -7.24 -9.96
N ASN A 219 -15.21 -5.99 -10.40
CA ASN A 219 -16.18 -4.97 -9.97
C ASN A 219 -17.65 -5.31 -10.33
N LYS A 220 -17.88 -6.29 -11.19
CA LYS A 220 -19.23 -6.78 -11.54
C LYS A 220 -19.79 -7.77 -10.51
N CYS A 221 -18.98 -8.19 -9.54
CA CYS A 221 -19.40 -9.11 -8.49
C CYS A 221 -20.54 -8.49 -7.66
N PRO A 222 -21.63 -9.22 -7.33
CA PRO A 222 -22.69 -8.69 -6.47
C PRO A 222 -22.38 -8.79 -4.97
N SER A 223 -21.21 -9.32 -4.58
CA SER A 223 -20.88 -9.58 -3.17
C SER A 223 -20.61 -8.31 -2.38
N ALA A 224 -21.35 -8.10 -1.29
CA ALA A 224 -21.09 -7.00 -0.35
C ALA A 224 -19.69 -7.09 0.29
N ALA A 225 -19.25 -8.30 0.66
CA ALA A 225 -17.93 -8.51 1.26
C ALA A 225 -16.80 -8.14 0.29
N TYR A 226 -16.98 -8.43 -1.01
CA TYR A 226 -16.06 -8.02 -2.06
C TYR A 226 -15.96 -6.49 -2.12
N HIS A 227 -17.10 -5.80 -2.25
CA HIS A 227 -17.12 -4.35 -2.37
C HIS A 227 -16.67 -3.65 -1.10
N LEU A 228 -16.94 -4.20 0.07
CA LEU A 228 -16.46 -3.69 1.35
C LEU A 228 -14.94 -3.70 1.42
N LEU A 229 -14.30 -4.86 1.19
CA LEU A 229 -12.85 -4.96 1.19
C LEU A 229 -12.23 -3.96 0.21
N HIS A 230 -12.72 -3.94 -1.03
CA HIS A 230 -12.11 -3.11 -2.05
C HIS A 230 -12.38 -1.61 -1.83
N LEU A 231 -13.53 -1.24 -1.26
CA LEU A 231 -13.78 0.13 -0.81
C LEU A 231 -12.77 0.57 0.27
N HIS A 232 -12.45 -0.30 1.22
CA HIS A 232 -11.42 -0.01 2.22
C HIS A 232 -10.05 0.24 1.57
N LEU A 233 -9.71 -0.49 0.50
CA LEU A 233 -8.46 -0.27 -0.26
C LEU A 233 -8.52 1.05 -1.04
N ASP A 234 -9.64 1.34 -1.71
CA ASP A 234 -9.86 2.57 -2.48
C ASP A 234 -9.70 3.80 -1.58
N VAL A 235 -10.41 3.82 -0.44
CA VAL A 235 -10.37 4.93 0.51
C VAL A 235 -8.97 5.12 1.08
N ARG A 236 -8.27 4.03 1.46
CA ARG A 236 -6.90 4.12 1.99
C ARG A 236 -5.94 4.72 0.98
N TRP A 237 -5.96 4.24 -0.26
CA TRP A 237 -5.09 4.80 -1.31
C TRP A 237 -5.38 6.28 -1.55
N TRP A 238 -6.65 6.64 -1.75
CA TRP A 238 -7.00 8.03 -2.04
C TRP A 238 -6.77 8.97 -0.86
N SER A 239 -6.90 8.49 0.37
CA SER A 239 -6.50 9.22 1.57
C SER A 239 -5.00 9.50 1.59
N LEU A 240 -4.14 8.52 1.28
CA LEU A 240 -2.69 8.75 1.15
C LEU A 240 -2.38 9.78 0.06
N ALA A 241 -3.04 9.66 -1.09
CA ALA A 241 -2.86 10.60 -2.20
C ALA A 241 -3.28 12.03 -1.82
N LEU A 242 -4.43 12.20 -1.17
CA LEU A 242 -4.92 13.50 -0.70
C LEU A 242 -3.95 14.14 0.30
N ILE A 243 -3.59 13.41 1.36
CA ILE A 243 -2.68 13.95 2.38
C ILE A 243 -1.33 14.28 1.73
N HIS A 244 -0.81 13.44 0.84
CA HIS A 244 0.44 13.73 0.12
C HIS A 244 0.37 15.01 -0.72
N LEU A 245 -0.68 15.21 -1.50
CA LEU A 245 -0.86 16.42 -2.30
C LEU A 245 -1.00 17.66 -1.41
N ILE A 246 -1.73 17.55 -0.30
CA ILE A 246 -1.97 18.65 0.64
C ILE A 246 -0.69 19.03 1.38
N GLU A 247 0.05 18.07 1.94
CA GLU A 247 1.36 18.31 2.57
C GLU A 247 2.36 18.93 1.58
N SER A 248 2.25 18.59 0.30
CA SER A 248 3.12 19.16 -0.73
C SER A 248 2.73 20.59 -1.12
N THR A 249 1.47 20.98 -0.86
CA THR A 249 0.93 22.31 -1.14
C THR A 249 1.12 23.26 0.05
N LEU A 250 0.84 22.78 1.26
CA LEU A 250 0.91 23.57 2.49
C LEU A 250 2.27 23.46 3.22
N GLY A 251 3.12 22.52 2.81
CA GLY A 251 4.28 22.11 3.60
C GLY A 251 3.91 21.11 4.70
N SER A 252 4.85 20.86 5.62
CA SER A 252 4.60 19.95 6.74
C SER A 252 3.37 20.41 7.53
N LEU A 253 2.32 19.59 7.49
CA LEU A 253 1.12 19.84 8.27
C LEU A 253 1.51 19.78 9.76
N PRO A 254 1.22 20.82 10.56
CA PRO A 254 1.39 20.71 12.00
C PRO A 254 0.56 19.52 12.50
N HIS A 255 1.05 18.83 13.53
CA HIS A 255 0.27 17.81 14.22
C HIS A 255 -1.11 18.42 14.52
N CYS A 256 -2.17 17.79 14.04
CA CYS A 256 -3.52 18.31 14.25
C CYS A 256 -3.70 18.50 15.76
N ASP A 257 -3.75 19.76 16.21
CA ASP A 257 -3.91 20.11 17.63
C ASP A 257 -5.26 19.55 18.07
N SER A 258 -5.21 18.36 18.67
CA SER A 258 -6.35 17.56 19.07
C SER A 258 -6.99 18.18 20.32
N ARG A 259 -7.58 19.37 20.19
CA ARG A 259 -8.27 20.06 21.28
C ARG A 259 -9.75 19.68 21.41
N SER A 260 -10.25 18.67 20.69
CA SER A 260 -11.64 18.22 20.86
C SER A 260 -11.93 16.74 20.57
N MET A 261 -10.92 15.91 20.29
CA MET A 261 -11.12 14.47 20.11
C MET A 261 -9.98 13.76 20.82
N ASP A 262 -10.31 12.87 21.75
CA ASP A 262 -9.36 11.87 22.24
C ASP A 262 -9.03 10.96 21.03
N SER A 263 -8.06 11.39 20.22
CA SER A 263 -7.75 10.80 18.92
C SER A 263 -6.96 9.50 19.10
N PRO A 264 -7.44 8.34 18.60
CA PRO A 264 -6.77 7.05 18.76
C PRO A 264 -5.53 6.86 17.88
N PHE A 265 -5.06 7.87 17.14
CA PHE A 265 -3.94 7.73 16.20
C PHE A 265 -2.56 7.48 16.87
N LEU A 266 -2.50 7.33 18.21
CA LEU A 266 -1.35 6.79 18.96
C LEU A 266 -1.25 5.24 18.94
N LEU A 267 -1.66 4.60 17.84
CA LEU A 267 -1.72 3.12 17.71
C LEU A 267 -0.36 2.42 17.47
N VAL A 268 0.76 3.14 17.59
CA VAL A 268 2.11 2.52 17.73
C VAL A 268 2.76 3.05 19.01
N SER A 269 2.07 2.94 20.13
CA SER A 269 2.71 3.06 21.44
C SER A 269 3.15 1.66 21.87
N GLU A 270 4.46 1.47 22.01
CA GLU A 270 5.10 0.25 22.53
C GLU A 270 4.40 -0.29 23.79
N PRO A 271 4.52 -1.60 24.09
CA PRO A 271 3.99 -2.16 25.34
C PRO A 271 4.59 -1.39 26.52
N GLN A 272 3.74 -0.75 27.32
CA GLN A 272 4.14 0.01 28.49
C GLN A 272 5.02 -0.84 29.40
N GLY A 273 6.31 -0.51 29.42
CA GLY A 273 7.31 -1.28 30.12
C GLY A 273 8.63 -0.55 30.32
N ALA A 274 8.65 0.76 30.58
CA ALA A 274 9.75 1.43 31.29
C ALA A 274 9.37 2.86 31.65
N GLN A 275 9.58 3.21 32.92
CA GLN A 275 9.33 4.53 33.49
C GLN A 275 10.36 5.56 32.99
N GLY A 276 9.91 6.80 32.78
CA GLY A 276 10.69 7.99 33.05
C GLY A 276 11.77 8.39 32.02
N ALA A 277 11.36 8.95 30.89
CA ALA A 277 12.16 9.93 30.14
C ALA A 277 11.21 10.90 29.42
N SER A 278 11.54 12.18 29.36
CA SER A 278 10.72 13.26 28.80
C SER A 278 10.36 13.01 27.33
N VAL A 279 9.11 12.60 27.08
CA VAL A 279 8.54 12.19 25.79
C VAL A 279 8.11 13.39 24.92
N SER A 280 8.90 14.46 24.86
CA SER A 280 8.49 15.69 24.13
C SER A 280 9.14 15.89 22.76
N GLU A 281 10.15 15.10 22.39
CA GLU A 281 10.92 15.33 21.15
C GLU A 281 11.01 14.12 20.20
N MET A 282 10.38 12.98 20.54
CA MET A 282 10.61 11.71 19.82
C MET A 282 9.47 11.23 18.90
N ASN A 283 8.35 11.95 18.77
CA ASN A 283 7.20 11.41 18.02
C ASN A 283 6.44 12.42 17.14
N GLU A 284 7.15 13.28 16.42
CA GLU A 284 6.53 14.15 15.41
C GLU A 284 6.39 13.43 14.05
N GLN A 285 5.70 12.28 14.01
CA GLN A 285 5.37 11.64 12.73
C GLN A 285 4.26 12.42 12.03
N SER A 286 4.45 12.73 10.75
CA SER A 286 3.41 13.35 9.92
C SER A 286 2.17 12.47 9.80
N PRO A 287 0.96 13.04 9.62
CA PRO A 287 -0.25 12.25 9.40
C PRO A 287 -0.10 11.24 8.25
N LEU A 288 0.60 11.62 7.19
CA LEU A 288 0.89 10.73 6.07
C LEU A 288 1.78 9.54 6.47
N GLU A 289 2.84 9.75 7.25
CA GLU A 289 3.69 8.65 7.75
C GLU A 289 2.92 7.69 8.64
N GLN A 290 2.07 8.20 9.52
CA GLN A 290 1.21 7.36 10.36
C GLN A 290 0.26 6.52 9.51
N CYS A 291 -0.38 7.11 8.50
CA CYS A 291 -1.27 6.39 7.59
C CYS A 291 -0.52 5.31 6.79
N ILE A 292 0.68 5.62 6.26
CA ILE A 292 1.53 4.64 5.56
C ILE A 292 1.84 3.46 6.49
N SER A 293 2.26 3.77 7.72
CA SER A 293 2.64 2.79 8.74
C SER A 293 1.48 1.84 9.05
N LEU A 294 0.29 2.38 9.28
CA LEU A 294 -0.93 1.62 9.56
C LEU A 294 -1.31 0.71 8.38
N ILE A 295 -1.28 1.23 7.15
CA ILE A 295 -1.62 0.46 5.95
C ILE A 295 -0.63 -0.67 5.73
N LEU A 296 0.66 -0.43 5.88
CA LEU A 296 1.67 -1.48 5.74
C LEU A 296 1.51 -2.55 6.81
N TRP A 297 1.30 -2.15 8.07
CA TRP A 297 1.03 -3.07 9.17
C TRP A 297 -0.21 -3.95 8.91
N ASP A 298 -1.30 -3.33 8.50
CA ASP A 298 -2.55 -3.98 8.08
C ASP A 298 -2.30 -5.06 7.02
N LEU A 299 -1.61 -4.68 5.94
CA LEU A 299 -1.34 -5.57 4.81
C LEU A 299 -0.43 -6.73 5.21
N ILE A 300 0.64 -6.47 5.97
CA ILE A 300 1.55 -7.49 6.48
C ILE A 300 0.80 -8.47 7.38
N THR A 301 -0.05 -7.98 8.29
CA THR A 301 -0.84 -8.82 9.21
C THR A 301 -1.80 -9.72 8.44
N ILE A 302 -2.45 -9.20 7.40
CA ILE A 302 -3.31 -9.98 6.51
C ILE A 302 -2.48 -11.03 5.75
N MET A 303 -1.33 -10.64 5.19
CA MET A 303 -0.43 -11.57 4.49
C MET A 303 0.00 -12.74 5.38
N PHE A 304 0.39 -12.45 6.63
CA PHE A 304 0.76 -13.50 7.58
C PHE A 304 -0.42 -14.43 7.88
N ARG A 305 -1.61 -13.86 8.16
CA ARG A 305 -2.81 -14.65 8.47
C ARG A 305 -3.22 -15.57 7.32
N GLU A 306 -3.16 -15.10 6.08
CA GLU A 306 -3.52 -15.91 4.91
C GLU A 306 -2.39 -16.85 4.48
N GLY A 307 -1.13 -16.46 4.67
CA GLY A 307 0.05 -17.29 4.40
C GLY A 307 0.14 -18.52 5.30
N LEU A 308 -0.22 -18.40 6.58
CA LEU A 308 -0.24 -19.52 7.54
C LEU A 308 -1.20 -20.65 7.18
N LYS A 309 -2.17 -20.42 6.28
CA LYS A 309 -3.08 -21.46 5.79
C LYS A 309 -2.46 -22.35 4.72
N LYS A 310 -1.33 -21.93 4.14
CA LYS A 310 -0.69 -22.61 3.00
C LYS A 310 0.47 -23.48 3.49
N GLY A 311 0.72 -24.57 2.77
CA GLY A 311 1.90 -25.38 3.04
C GLY A 311 3.18 -24.55 2.84
N VAL A 312 4.23 -24.83 3.61
CA VAL A 312 5.55 -24.16 3.48
C VAL A 312 6.06 -24.22 2.02
N SER A 313 5.78 -25.32 1.32
CA SER A 313 6.11 -25.50 -0.10
C SER A 313 5.35 -24.60 -1.06
N GLU A 314 4.24 -23.98 -0.65
CA GLU A 314 3.38 -23.13 -1.50
C GLU A 314 3.58 -21.64 -1.20
N MET A 315 4.22 -21.30 -0.08
CA MET A 315 4.39 -19.91 0.36
C MET A 315 5.18 -19.05 -0.64
N HIS A 316 6.11 -19.65 -1.41
CA HIS A 316 6.89 -18.93 -2.42
C HIS A 316 6.10 -18.64 -3.70
N GLN A 317 4.95 -19.29 -3.92
CA GLN A 317 4.17 -19.17 -5.16
C GLN A 317 3.02 -18.17 -5.04
N VAL A 318 2.58 -17.88 -3.82
CA VAL A 318 1.39 -17.05 -3.58
C VAL A 318 1.75 -15.82 -2.75
N ALA A 319 1.22 -14.67 -3.15
CA ALA A 319 1.55 -13.38 -2.57
C ALA A 319 1.09 -13.15 -1.12
N GLY A 320 0.52 -14.16 -0.45
CA GLY A 320 -0.13 -14.01 0.85
C GLY A 320 -1.38 -13.12 0.83
N PHE A 321 -1.72 -12.51 -0.30
CA PHE A 321 -2.92 -11.70 -0.47
C PHE A 321 -4.09 -12.50 -1.05
N SER A 322 -5.30 -12.11 -0.67
CA SER A 322 -6.55 -12.67 -1.20
C SER A 322 -6.89 -12.18 -2.60
N CYS A 323 -6.40 -10.99 -2.99
CA CYS A 323 -6.68 -10.37 -4.28
C CYS A 323 -5.53 -9.45 -4.73
N THR A 324 -5.43 -9.23 -6.05
CA THR A 324 -4.35 -8.44 -6.65
C THR A 324 -4.37 -6.98 -6.18
N CYS A 325 -5.53 -6.48 -5.74
CA CYS A 325 -5.68 -5.11 -5.25
C CYS A 325 -4.96 -4.85 -3.93
N SER A 326 -4.90 -5.83 -3.02
CA SER A 326 -4.16 -5.68 -1.77
C SER A 326 -2.65 -5.63 -2.02
N GLN A 327 -2.17 -6.47 -2.95
CA GLN A 327 -0.78 -6.42 -3.42
C GLN A 327 -0.48 -5.08 -4.09
N GLU A 328 -1.39 -4.62 -4.96
CA GLU A 328 -1.28 -3.34 -5.65
C GLU A 328 -1.18 -2.16 -4.69
N LEU A 329 -2.07 -2.07 -3.70
CA LEU A 329 -2.01 -1.05 -2.65
C LEU A 329 -0.69 -1.09 -1.89
N GLY A 330 -0.20 -2.28 -1.54
CA GLY A 330 1.08 -2.46 -0.86
C GLY A 330 2.25 -1.89 -1.65
N LEU A 331 2.35 -2.25 -2.93
CA LEU A 331 3.40 -1.73 -3.82
C LEU A 331 3.31 -0.21 -3.99
N MET A 332 2.11 0.32 -4.24
CA MET A 332 1.91 1.76 -4.39
C MET A 332 2.30 2.54 -3.12
N THR A 333 1.97 2.00 -1.95
CA THR A 333 2.31 2.58 -0.64
C THR A 333 3.82 2.56 -0.40
N LEU A 334 4.50 1.45 -0.72
CA LEU A 334 5.96 1.33 -0.60
C LEU A 334 6.69 2.31 -1.52
N HIS A 335 6.25 2.45 -2.76
CA HIS A 335 6.84 3.41 -3.71
C HIS A 335 6.61 4.86 -3.29
N LEU A 336 5.44 5.18 -2.73
CA LEU A 336 5.18 6.51 -2.16
C LEU A 336 6.12 6.80 -0.99
N LEU A 337 6.32 5.82 -0.10
CA LEU A 337 7.24 5.94 1.03
C LEU A 337 8.69 6.16 0.57
N ASP A 338 9.17 5.38 -0.39
CA ASP A 338 10.52 5.52 -0.94
C ASP A 338 10.73 6.89 -1.60
N HIS A 339 9.78 7.33 -2.43
CA HIS A 339 9.82 8.66 -3.03
C HIS A 339 9.91 9.78 -1.98
N ARG A 340 9.14 9.69 -0.90
CA ARG A 340 9.22 10.65 0.21
C ARG A 340 10.58 10.60 0.89
N HIS A 341 11.11 9.41 1.19
CA HIS A 341 12.41 9.26 1.82
C HIS A 341 13.51 9.91 0.97
N ILE A 342 13.53 9.67 -0.34
CA ILE A 342 14.49 10.28 -1.26
C ILE A 342 14.35 11.81 -1.28
N ARG A 343 13.12 12.34 -1.32
CA ARG A 343 12.90 13.80 -1.29
C ARG A 343 13.32 14.44 0.02
N LEU A 344 12.96 13.84 1.16
CA LEU A 344 13.32 14.34 2.49
C LEU A 344 14.83 14.23 2.73
N ALA A 345 15.47 13.13 2.31
CA ALA A 345 16.93 12.97 2.41
C ALA A 345 17.68 14.04 1.59
N LYS A 346 17.15 14.45 0.44
CA LYS A 346 17.69 15.57 -0.35
C LYS A 346 17.51 16.93 0.33
N GLN A 347 16.46 17.11 1.15
CA GLN A 347 16.20 18.34 1.90
C GLN A 347 16.95 18.40 3.24
N VAL A 348 17.21 17.25 3.85
CA VAL A 348 17.76 17.09 5.20
C VAL A 348 19.16 16.46 5.12
N SER A 349 20.09 17.13 4.44
CA SER A 349 21.53 16.79 4.51
C SER A 349 22.15 17.15 5.89
N GLY A 350 21.41 17.00 6.99
CA GLY A 350 21.84 17.44 8.33
C GLY A 350 21.11 16.90 9.56
N LYS A 351 20.06 16.07 9.46
CA LYS A 351 19.44 15.43 10.64
C LYS A 351 19.15 13.96 10.40
N LYS A 352 19.62 13.10 11.31
CA LYS A 352 19.27 11.68 11.42
C LYS A 352 17.76 11.54 11.66
N LEU A 353 16.96 11.49 10.60
CA LEU A 353 15.62 10.91 10.70
C LEU A 353 15.73 9.38 10.83
N SER A 354 14.74 8.76 11.46
CA SER A 354 14.75 7.40 12.03
C SER A 354 15.18 6.28 11.06
N THR A 355 16.49 6.13 10.89
CA THR A 355 17.12 5.03 10.15
C THR A 355 16.63 3.66 10.61
N ASN A 356 16.16 3.51 11.85
CA ASN A 356 15.70 2.23 12.40
C ASN A 356 14.28 1.84 11.94
N TYR A 357 13.35 2.79 11.86
CA TYR A 357 11.98 2.52 11.41
C TYR A 357 11.94 2.24 9.91
N PHE A 358 12.65 3.06 9.14
CA PHE A 358 12.85 2.86 7.71
C PHE A 358 13.68 1.61 7.41
N SER A 359 14.71 1.30 8.21
CA SER A 359 15.42 0.02 8.08
C SER A 359 14.53 -1.17 8.41
N CYS A 360 13.60 -1.06 9.37
CA CYS A 360 12.65 -2.13 9.68
C CYS A 360 11.63 -2.33 8.55
N LEU A 361 10.99 -1.26 8.06
CA LEU A 361 10.08 -1.34 6.92
C LEU A 361 10.80 -1.77 5.65
N LYS A 362 12.04 -1.30 5.42
CA LYS A 362 12.89 -1.76 4.33
C LYS A 362 13.35 -3.19 4.54
N SER A 363 13.56 -3.66 5.77
CA SER A 363 13.89 -5.06 6.06
C SER A 363 12.68 -5.96 5.89
N ILE A 364 11.47 -5.51 6.23
CA ILE A 364 10.22 -6.25 5.98
C ILE A 364 9.89 -6.23 4.49
N ALA A 365 10.00 -5.08 3.82
CA ALA A 365 9.88 -4.98 2.37
C ALA A 365 10.96 -5.81 1.68
N ASN A 366 12.20 -5.80 2.15
CA ASN A 366 13.28 -6.66 1.67
C ASN A 366 13.05 -8.11 2.04
N LEU A 367 12.36 -8.47 3.12
CA LEU A 367 11.98 -9.85 3.40
C LEU A 367 10.91 -10.30 2.41
N VAL A 368 9.94 -9.42 2.12
CA VAL A 368 8.91 -9.59 1.08
C VAL A 368 9.52 -9.61 -0.32
N LEU A 369 10.60 -8.86 -0.57
CA LEU A 369 11.33 -8.79 -1.84
C LEU A 369 12.42 -9.87 -1.96
N GLN A 370 13.00 -10.37 -0.87
CA GLN A 370 13.91 -11.52 -0.87
C GLN A 370 13.13 -12.81 -1.05
N LEU A 371 11.86 -12.85 -0.63
CA LEU A 371 10.88 -13.82 -1.12
C LEU A 371 10.59 -13.67 -2.63
N HIS A 372 10.90 -12.51 -3.22
CA HIS A 372 10.70 -12.16 -4.64
C HIS A 372 11.98 -12.32 -5.51
N ASP A 373 13.18 -12.36 -4.93
CA ASP A 373 14.48 -12.51 -5.65
C ASP A 373 14.67 -13.86 -6.38
N HIS A 374 13.64 -14.70 -6.42
CA HIS A 374 13.59 -15.94 -7.20
C HIS A 374 12.74 -15.85 -8.49
N LEU A 375 12.29 -14.67 -8.96
CA LEU A 375 11.50 -14.51 -10.21
C LEU A 375 11.88 -13.26 -11.07
N PRO A 376 11.70 -13.30 -12.42
CA PRO A 376 12.40 -12.42 -13.36
C PRO A 376 11.69 -11.10 -13.77
N VAL A 377 12.50 -10.03 -13.85
CA VAL A 377 12.57 -8.85 -14.77
C VAL A 377 11.31 -8.01 -15.12
N ALA A 378 10.07 -8.43 -14.89
CA ALA A 378 8.89 -7.74 -15.47
C ALA A 378 8.56 -6.33 -14.89
N LEU A 379 9.11 -5.93 -13.73
CA LEU A 379 8.85 -4.62 -13.13
C LEU A 379 9.69 -3.46 -13.70
N HIS A 380 10.74 -3.75 -14.48
CA HIS A 380 11.62 -2.70 -15.03
C HIS A 380 11.05 -1.96 -16.24
N HIS A 381 9.91 -2.40 -16.82
CA HIS A 381 9.36 -1.81 -18.04
C HIS A 381 8.20 -0.81 -17.83
N HIS A 382 7.66 -0.68 -16.61
CA HIS A 382 6.50 0.19 -16.35
C HIS A 382 6.76 1.36 -15.37
N LEU A 383 7.96 1.45 -14.81
CA LEU A 383 8.41 2.62 -14.06
C LEU A 383 9.46 3.36 -14.91
N PRO A 384 9.32 4.68 -15.16
CA PRO A 384 10.40 5.47 -15.74
C PRO A 384 11.66 5.26 -14.89
N GLN A 385 12.80 5.03 -15.54
CA GLN A 385 14.11 5.03 -14.87
C GLN A 385 14.29 6.40 -14.20
N TYR A 386 14.07 6.47 -12.89
CA TYR A 386 14.20 7.69 -12.11
C TYR A 386 15.67 7.89 -11.69
N TYR A 387 16.53 8.29 -12.62
CA TYR A 387 17.83 8.89 -12.32
C TYR A 387 18.19 9.93 -13.39
N PRO A 388 18.52 11.18 -13.03
CA PRO A 388 19.53 11.95 -13.74
C PRO A 388 20.93 11.47 -13.38
#